data_AF-A0A6B2KZX8-F1
#
_entry.id   AF-A0A6B2KZX8-F1
#
_cell.length_a   1.000
_cell.length_b   1.000
_cell.length_c   1.000
_cell.angle_alpha   90.00
_cell.angle_beta   90.00
_cell.angle_gamma   90.00
#
_symmetry.space_group_name_H-M   'P 1'
#
loop_
_entity.id
_entity.type
_entity.pdbx_description
1 polymer ?
#
loop_
_entity_poly.entity_id
_entity_poly.type
_entity_poly.pdbx_seq_one_letter_code
_entity_poly.pdbx_strand_id
1 'polypeptide(L)'
;MVPEEECDGGAFCNSCQCYPGYRSVHQFYCEDINECLQPELNNCVQGCINTPGSYYCQCYVGYKLDADGTCKVKPCVFTNWGPWSACSKCEGTTHNRTRDINNTESAGSPACFQIASQLIEFEACRYPCYTDEIQDAAVAIDYLEREWDNSNWIQKIFDDNSLPLQCQSTVIDKNNKNIMHIYVTEKRKKRVLSDCSSSTMQIAGNLILNDTLSIMGISEERVKVSLLSANTNNTCVIQLQITQQTAFPIGQVLGGVIGGIVLLVIIGLIISFQYQLSKLRTLPPQLHWTFVSAKRDVFKLTWRKKHGSLAYYRSLRPSTSDFESVKTLFEEKLGGAKLEFEKVWAVYNEVLTTAFYQKFAVDTKRVRENQSLFQKKDWKQKDDSDLREFIYEQFVKVVQGFSWNTETTCPVIPVLHGTALSKAFKICDSGFAILGLLDSGYYGQGIYVTTAAEYALQYTNSVGKGDSPAIIIAYVLPGNPYPVTENPKSPESLAGSPIKTGYQSHYVRVKNGGGMPITKPRETRFDEIVIGQESAIVPAFILKISPSEILKLAQNNQRRSVEVLVGE
;
A
#
# COMPACT_ATOMS: atom_id res chain seq x y z
N MET A 1 39.38 18.69 -12.71
CA MET A 1 40.16 18.99 -13.92
C MET A 1 39.28 19.88 -14.79
N VAL A 2 39.65 21.15 -14.95
CA VAL A 2 38.94 22.14 -15.79
C VAL A 2 39.57 22.07 -17.19
N PRO A 3 38.81 22.12 -18.30
CA PRO A 3 39.40 22.10 -19.64
C PRO A 3 40.15 23.40 -19.93
N GLU A 4 41.23 23.25 -20.68
CA GLU A 4 42.33 24.18 -20.90
C GLU A 4 41.94 25.48 -21.62
N GLU A 5 42.54 26.58 -21.19
CA GLU A 5 42.63 27.84 -21.95
C GLU A 5 43.51 27.64 -23.18
N GLU A 6 43.02 27.97 -24.36
CA GLU A 6 43.89 28.16 -25.53
C GLU A 6 44.41 29.61 -25.50
N CYS A 7 45.50 29.83 -24.78
CA CYS A 7 46.28 31.07 -24.88
C CYS A 7 47.34 30.90 -25.97
N ASP A 8 47.05 31.34 -27.19
CA ASP A 8 48.04 31.37 -28.26
C ASP A 8 49.13 32.41 -27.92
N GLY A 9 50.38 31.97 -27.89
CA GLY A 9 51.50 32.72 -27.33
C GLY A 9 51.86 33.94 -28.17
N GLY A 10 51.68 35.14 -27.62
CA GLY A 10 52.17 36.39 -28.20
C GLY A 10 51.77 37.61 -27.38
N ALA A 11 52.70 38.54 -27.16
CA ALA A 11 52.60 39.65 -26.21
C ALA A 11 51.28 40.47 -26.28
N PHE A 12 50.71 40.76 -25.10
CA PHE A 12 49.48 41.54 -24.85
C PHE A 12 48.18 40.95 -25.42
N CYS A 13 47.56 40.01 -24.68
CA CYS A 13 46.18 39.58 -24.95
C CYS A 13 45.23 40.16 -23.88
N ASN A 14 44.46 41.20 -24.24
CA ASN A 14 43.43 41.80 -23.39
C ASN A 14 42.04 41.15 -23.58
N SER A 15 41.95 39.89 -24.02
CA SER A 15 40.66 39.21 -24.15
C SER A 15 40.81 37.68 -24.12
N CYS A 16 40.70 37.08 -22.93
CA CYS A 16 40.36 35.66 -22.83
C CYS A 16 38.88 35.50 -23.18
N GLN A 17 38.57 34.86 -24.30
CA GLN A 17 37.19 34.49 -24.64
C GLN A 17 36.89 33.10 -24.11
N CYS A 18 35.81 32.97 -23.35
CA CYS A 18 35.35 31.68 -22.86
C CYS A 18 34.68 30.88 -23.97
N TYR A 19 34.81 29.55 -23.91
CA TYR A 19 34.04 28.66 -24.78
C TYR A 19 32.53 28.90 -24.60
N PRO A 20 31.70 28.66 -25.64
CA PRO A 20 30.25 28.70 -25.50
C PRO A 20 29.77 27.84 -24.32
N GLY A 21 28.81 28.33 -23.54
CA GLY A 21 28.37 27.70 -22.29
C GLY A 21 29.19 28.11 -21.06
N TYR A 22 30.17 29.00 -21.21
CA TYR A 22 30.96 29.55 -20.10
C TYR A 22 30.94 31.08 -20.10
N ARG A 23 30.99 31.69 -18.91
CA ARG A 23 31.07 33.14 -18.71
C ARG A 23 32.42 33.53 -18.11
N SER A 24 32.96 34.66 -18.54
CA SER A 24 34.17 35.22 -17.95
C SER A 24 33.88 35.77 -16.57
N VAL A 25 34.65 35.33 -15.58
CA VAL A 25 34.58 35.80 -14.21
C VAL A 25 35.92 36.47 -13.89
N HIS A 26 35.87 37.75 -13.49
CA HIS A 26 37.04 38.56 -13.15
C HIS A 26 38.13 38.62 -14.24
N GLN A 27 37.80 38.47 -15.54
CA GLN A 27 38.71 38.57 -16.69
C GLN A 27 39.82 37.50 -16.79
N PHE A 28 39.94 36.58 -15.83
CA PHE A 28 41.06 35.63 -15.75
C PHE A 28 40.66 34.15 -15.70
N TYR A 29 39.37 33.82 -15.62
CA TYR A 29 38.92 32.43 -15.71
C TYR A 29 37.47 32.31 -16.19
N CYS A 30 37.16 31.16 -16.78
CA CYS A 30 35.84 30.83 -17.30
C CYS A 30 35.08 29.96 -16.32
N GLU A 31 33.89 30.41 -15.94
CA GLU A 31 32.94 29.67 -15.12
C GLU A 31 31.83 29.12 -15.99
N ASP A 32 31.42 27.88 -15.73
CA ASP A 32 30.29 27.25 -16.39
C ASP A 32 28.99 28.07 -16.20
N ILE A 33 28.26 28.30 -17.28
CA ILE A 33 26.94 28.91 -17.21
C ILE A 33 25.97 27.79 -16.88
N ASN A 34 25.40 27.81 -15.68
CA ASN A 34 24.36 26.85 -15.35
C ASN A 34 23.03 27.27 -15.98
N GLU A 35 22.75 26.79 -17.20
CA GLU A 35 21.53 27.17 -17.92
C GLU A 35 20.26 26.68 -17.21
N CYS A 36 20.36 25.66 -16.35
CA CYS A 36 19.22 25.16 -15.57
C CYS A 36 18.77 26.13 -14.46
N LEU A 37 19.59 27.11 -14.08
CA LEU A 37 19.22 28.15 -13.12
C LEU A 37 18.56 29.36 -13.79
N GLN A 38 18.56 29.41 -15.13
CA GLN A 38 18.02 30.53 -15.92
C GLN A 38 17.10 29.98 -17.02
N PRO A 39 15.77 30.00 -16.83
CA PRO A 39 14.79 29.46 -17.80
C PRO A 39 14.92 30.02 -19.21
N GLU A 40 15.43 31.25 -19.35
CA GLU A 40 15.71 31.90 -20.63
C GLU A 40 16.93 31.33 -21.38
N LEU A 41 17.82 30.61 -20.69
CA LEU A 41 19.03 30.00 -21.26
C LEU A 41 18.86 28.52 -21.60
N ASN A 42 17.74 27.90 -21.20
CA ASN A 42 17.44 26.51 -21.54
C ASN A 42 16.05 26.34 -22.17
N ASN A 43 15.92 25.35 -23.05
CA ASN A 43 14.63 25.02 -23.68
C ASN A 43 13.94 23.81 -23.03
N CYS A 44 14.25 23.49 -21.76
CA CYS A 44 13.73 22.30 -21.11
C CYS A 44 12.29 22.48 -20.65
N VAL A 45 11.41 21.61 -21.15
CA VAL A 45 9.97 21.63 -20.79
C VAL A 45 9.73 21.04 -19.40
N GLN A 46 10.62 20.16 -18.92
CA GLN A 46 10.48 19.44 -17.65
C GLN A 46 11.74 19.61 -16.78
N GLY A 47 12.57 18.58 -16.65
CA GLY A 47 13.82 18.65 -15.92
C GLY A 47 14.95 19.21 -16.78
N CYS A 48 15.88 19.90 -16.14
CA CYS A 48 17.14 20.35 -16.74
C CYS A 48 18.29 19.81 -15.90
N ILE A 49 19.29 19.22 -16.55
CA ILE A 49 20.53 18.79 -15.93
C ILE A 49 21.68 19.57 -16.55
N ASN A 50 22.38 20.30 -15.68
CA ASN A 50 23.54 21.09 -16.08
C ASN A 50 24.76 20.20 -16.27
N THR A 51 25.56 20.50 -17.29
CA THR A 51 26.82 19.83 -17.59
C THR A 51 27.89 20.88 -17.90
N PRO A 52 29.19 20.60 -17.73
CA PRO A 52 30.20 21.59 -18.09
C PRO A 52 30.10 22.00 -19.56
N GLY A 53 29.81 23.28 -19.81
CA GLY A 53 29.66 23.92 -21.11
C GLY A 53 28.32 23.70 -21.80
N SER A 54 27.34 23.06 -21.14
CA SER A 54 26.05 22.76 -21.76
C SER A 54 25.00 22.30 -20.75
N TYR A 55 23.80 22.00 -21.24
CA TYR A 55 22.77 21.33 -20.46
C TYR A 55 22.08 20.27 -21.30
N TYR A 56 21.41 19.32 -20.64
CA TYR A 56 20.46 18.45 -21.32
C TYR A 56 19.15 18.37 -20.54
N CYS A 57 18.06 18.26 -21.30
CA CYS A 57 16.74 18.15 -20.73
C CYS A 57 16.44 16.71 -20.32
N GLN A 58 15.85 16.55 -19.15
CA GLN A 58 15.40 15.29 -18.63
C GLN A 58 13.87 15.29 -18.53
N CYS A 59 13.25 14.22 -19.00
CA CYS A 59 11.81 14.04 -18.85
C CYS A 59 11.49 13.36 -17.52
N TYR A 60 10.41 13.79 -16.88
CA TYR A 60 9.90 13.17 -15.67
C TYR A 60 9.47 11.73 -15.92
N VAL A 61 9.33 10.98 -14.82
CA VAL A 61 8.81 9.60 -14.86
C VAL A 61 7.50 9.57 -15.64
N GLY A 62 7.39 8.62 -16.57
CA GLY A 62 6.23 8.52 -17.45
C GLY A 62 6.31 9.32 -18.76
N TYR A 63 7.40 10.02 -19.02
CA TYR A 63 7.64 10.77 -20.26
C TYR A 63 8.90 10.25 -20.97
N LYS A 64 8.98 10.48 -22.29
CA LYS A 64 10.15 10.21 -23.12
C LYS A 64 10.60 11.49 -23.83
N LEU A 65 11.91 11.67 -23.95
CA LEU A 65 12.47 12.76 -24.73
C LEU A 65 12.28 12.43 -26.21
N ASP A 66 11.67 13.35 -26.95
CA ASP A 66 11.44 13.23 -28.38
C ASP A 66 12.53 13.94 -29.19
N ALA A 67 12.59 13.69 -30.49
CA ALA A 67 13.66 14.20 -31.36
C ALA A 67 13.66 15.75 -31.47
N ASP A 68 12.55 16.40 -31.17
CA ASP A 68 12.39 17.86 -31.08
C ASP A 68 12.86 18.44 -29.73
N GLY A 69 13.39 17.61 -28.83
CA GLY A 69 13.82 18.01 -27.49
C GLY A 69 12.67 18.16 -26.48
N THR A 70 11.43 17.86 -26.87
CA THR A 70 10.27 17.96 -25.97
C THR A 70 9.97 16.63 -25.27
N CYS A 71 9.37 16.71 -24.08
CA CYS A 71 8.98 15.53 -23.31
C CYS A 71 7.57 15.09 -23.68
N LYS A 72 7.45 13.97 -24.39
CA LYS A 72 6.14 13.36 -24.72
C LYS A 72 5.76 12.32 -23.69
N VAL A 73 4.47 12.27 -23.35
CA VAL A 73 3.93 11.23 -22.46
C VAL A 73 4.21 9.85 -23.09
N LYS A 74 4.74 8.91 -22.31
CA LYS A 74 4.90 7.52 -22.76
C LYS A 74 3.52 6.88 -22.96
N PRO A 75 3.34 6.00 -23.96
CA PRO A 75 2.09 5.27 -24.08
C PRO A 75 1.85 4.40 -22.84
N CYS A 76 0.59 4.22 -22.47
CA CYS A 76 0.25 3.21 -21.47
C CYS A 76 0.20 1.84 -22.14
N VAL A 77 1.14 0.97 -21.79
CA VAL A 77 1.24 -0.38 -22.35
C VAL A 77 0.72 -1.39 -21.34
N PHE A 78 -0.14 -2.29 -21.80
CA PHE A 78 -0.74 -3.33 -20.99
C PHE A 78 -0.04 -4.67 -21.17
N THR A 79 -0.07 -5.52 -20.14
CA THR A 79 0.28 -6.93 -20.29
C THR A 79 -0.74 -7.67 -21.15
N ASN A 80 -0.40 -8.88 -21.57
CA ASN A 80 -1.38 -9.81 -22.10
C ASN A 80 -2.50 -10.06 -21.09
N TRP A 81 -3.69 -10.37 -21.60
CA TRP A 81 -4.83 -10.74 -20.76
C TRP A 81 -4.54 -12.01 -19.97
N GLY A 82 -4.92 -11.98 -18.70
CA GLY A 82 -5.05 -13.19 -17.89
C GLY A 82 -6.20 -14.09 -18.37
N PRO A 83 -6.32 -15.30 -17.81
CA PRO A 83 -7.44 -16.18 -18.10
C PRO A 83 -8.77 -15.55 -17.67
N TRP A 84 -9.86 -15.94 -18.33
CA TRP A 84 -11.22 -15.61 -17.89
C TRP A 84 -11.50 -16.16 -16.48
N SER A 85 -12.29 -15.41 -15.72
CA SER A 85 -12.84 -15.84 -14.44
C SER A 85 -13.65 -17.11 -14.62
N ALA A 86 -13.56 -18.03 -13.65
CA ALA A 86 -14.44 -19.19 -13.59
C ALA A 86 -15.93 -18.77 -13.52
N CYS A 87 -16.82 -19.59 -14.07
CA CYS A 87 -18.29 -19.39 -14.06
C CYS A 87 -18.84 -19.12 -12.65
N SER A 88 -18.13 -19.58 -11.61
CA SER A 88 -18.39 -19.33 -10.18
C SER A 88 -18.76 -17.91 -9.84
N LYS A 89 -18.02 -17.00 -10.46
CA LYS A 89 -18.02 -15.58 -10.09
C LYS A 89 -18.98 -14.79 -10.96
N CYS A 90 -19.75 -15.47 -11.82
CA CYS A 90 -20.57 -14.82 -12.82
C CYS A 90 -21.91 -14.29 -12.27
N GLU A 91 -22.40 -14.75 -11.11
CA GLU A 91 -23.74 -14.41 -10.58
C GLU A 91 -24.85 -14.43 -11.66
N GLY A 92 -24.68 -15.27 -12.69
CA GLY A 92 -25.60 -15.40 -13.83
C GLY A 92 -25.51 -14.35 -14.95
N THR A 93 -24.50 -13.45 -14.99
CA THR A 93 -24.48 -12.32 -15.96
C THR A 93 -23.22 -12.20 -16.82
N THR A 94 -22.02 -12.00 -16.26
CA THR A 94 -20.77 -11.80 -17.05
C THR A 94 -19.52 -12.47 -16.46
N HIS A 95 -18.65 -13.03 -17.31
CA HIS A 95 -17.26 -13.35 -16.95
C HIS A 95 -16.38 -12.10 -17.07
N ASN A 96 -15.31 -12.05 -16.28
CA ASN A 96 -14.29 -11.02 -16.42
C ASN A 96 -12.89 -11.60 -16.57
N ARG A 97 -11.99 -10.86 -17.21
CA ARG A 97 -10.55 -11.12 -17.19
C ARG A 97 -9.82 -9.82 -16.92
N THR A 98 -8.64 -9.95 -16.31
CA THR A 98 -7.83 -8.79 -15.94
C THR A 98 -6.49 -8.81 -16.67
N ARG A 99 -5.94 -7.61 -16.88
CA ARG A 99 -4.55 -7.40 -17.29
C ARG A 99 -3.98 -6.27 -16.46
N ASP A 100 -2.66 -6.21 -16.38
CA ASP A 100 -1.95 -5.18 -15.63
C ASP A 100 -1.27 -4.19 -16.57
N ILE A 101 -0.79 -3.09 -16.01
CA ILE A 101 0.09 -2.16 -16.71
C ILE A 101 1.48 -2.77 -16.78
N ASN A 102 2.07 -2.82 -17.97
CA ASN A 102 3.48 -3.15 -18.14
C ASN A 102 4.31 -1.96 -17.63
N ASN A 103 4.74 -2.05 -16.36
CA ASN A 103 5.47 -0.98 -15.68
C ASN A 103 6.86 -0.71 -16.28
N THR A 104 7.46 -1.69 -16.95
CA THR A 104 8.77 -1.53 -17.60
C THR A 104 8.66 -0.62 -18.82
N GLU A 105 7.63 -0.84 -19.65
CA GLU A 105 7.42 -0.05 -20.88
C GLU A 105 6.71 1.27 -20.58
N SER A 106 5.70 1.24 -19.70
CA SER A 106 4.92 2.43 -19.32
C SER A 106 5.69 3.36 -18.39
N ALA A 107 6.63 2.84 -17.59
CA ALA A 107 7.54 3.59 -16.73
C ALA A 107 6.89 4.73 -15.93
N GLY A 108 5.70 4.48 -15.34
CA GLY A 108 4.96 5.48 -14.56
C GLY A 108 4.24 6.55 -15.40
N SER A 109 3.87 6.22 -16.65
CA SER A 109 3.16 7.14 -17.55
C SER A 109 1.89 7.74 -16.93
N PRO A 110 1.70 9.07 -16.99
CA PRO A 110 0.44 9.70 -16.63
C PRO A 110 -0.71 9.35 -17.59
N ALA A 111 -0.42 8.83 -18.80
CA ALA A 111 -1.47 8.25 -19.65
C ALA A 111 -2.10 6.99 -19.04
N CYS A 112 -1.46 6.40 -18.01
CA CYS A 112 -2.03 5.30 -17.25
C CYS A 112 -2.94 5.73 -16.09
N PHE A 113 -3.19 7.04 -15.91
CA PHE A 113 -4.13 7.54 -14.91
C PHE A 113 -5.57 7.48 -15.45
N GLN A 114 -6.53 6.99 -14.65
CA GLN A 114 -7.97 6.85 -14.99
C GLN A 114 -8.36 5.79 -16.05
N ILE A 115 -7.52 4.78 -16.30
CA ILE A 115 -7.81 3.68 -17.25
C ILE A 115 -8.30 2.38 -16.59
N ALA A 116 -8.93 2.47 -15.42
CA ALA A 116 -9.45 1.29 -14.70
C ALA A 116 -10.41 0.45 -15.56
N SER A 117 -11.18 1.09 -16.45
CA SER A 117 -12.08 0.42 -17.40
C SER A 117 -11.37 -0.36 -18.51
N GLN A 118 -10.07 -0.16 -18.73
CA GLN A 118 -9.27 -0.88 -19.72
C GLN A 118 -8.46 -2.03 -19.11
N LEU A 119 -8.47 -2.18 -17.79
CA LEU A 119 -7.78 -3.25 -17.07
C LEU A 119 -8.65 -4.49 -16.86
N ILE A 120 -9.96 -4.35 -17.08
CA ILE A 120 -10.95 -5.40 -16.88
C ILE A 120 -11.82 -5.47 -18.13
N GLU A 121 -11.95 -6.66 -18.69
CA GLU A 121 -12.86 -6.94 -19.80
C GLU A 121 -13.99 -7.83 -19.31
N PHE A 122 -15.19 -7.60 -19.81
CA PHE A 122 -16.39 -8.35 -19.47
C PHE A 122 -16.97 -9.01 -20.72
N GLU A 123 -17.40 -10.27 -20.58
CA GLU A 123 -18.11 -11.01 -21.62
C GLU A 123 -19.35 -11.68 -21.02
N ALA A 124 -20.43 -11.77 -21.78
CA ALA A 124 -21.65 -12.41 -21.33
C ALA A 124 -21.44 -13.91 -21.10
N CYS A 125 -21.96 -14.42 -19.98
CA CYS A 125 -21.99 -15.86 -19.74
C CYS A 125 -22.92 -16.53 -20.77
N ARG A 126 -22.41 -17.53 -21.49
CA ARG A 126 -23.16 -18.22 -22.55
C ARG A 126 -24.30 -19.09 -21.99
N TYR A 127 -24.26 -19.42 -20.68
CA TYR A 127 -25.21 -20.25 -19.95
C TYR A 127 -25.37 -19.79 -18.48
N PRO A 128 -26.50 -20.05 -17.81
CA PRO A 128 -26.71 -19.68 -16.41
C PRO A 128 -25.82 -20.51 -15.47
N CYS A 129 -24.88 -19.87 -14.76
CA CYS A 129 -24.10 -20.51 -13.70
C CYS A 129 -24.96 -20.58 -12.42
N TYR A 130 -25.16 -21.78 -11.85
CA TYR A 130 -25.91 -21.94 -10.59
C TYR A 130 -25.11 -21.42 -9.40
N THR A 131 -25.62 -20.41 -8.69
CA THR A 131 -25.02 -19.87 -7.46
C THR A 131 -25.53 -20.56 -6.19
N ASP A 132 -26.70 -21.20 -6.27
CA ASP A 132 -27.32 -21.91 -5.15
C ASP A 132 -26.93 -23.40 -5.16
N GLU A 133 -26.92 -24.02 -3.97
CA GLU A 133 -26.67 -25.46 -3.85
C GLU A 133 -27.77 -26.25 -4.58
N ILE A 134 -27.36 -27.07 -5.55
CA ILE A 134 -28.20 -27.98 -6.32
C ILE A 134 -28.65 -29.11 -5.39
N GLN A 135 -29.86 -28.98 -4.86
CA GLN A 135 -30.42 -29.93 -3.89
C GLN A 135 -30.70 -31.29 -4.53
N ASP A 136 -31.08 -31.30 -5.81
CA ASP A 136 -31.43 -32.50 -6.55
C ASP A 136 -30.20 -33.17 -7.18
N ALA A 137 -29.98 -34.43 -6.82
CA ALA A 137 -28.81 -35.17 -7.26
C ALA A 137 -28.81 -35.50 -8.76
N ALA A 138 -29.97 -35.62 -9.41
CA ALA A 138 -30.05 -35.87 -10.85
C ALA A 138 -29.78 -34.59 -11.66
N VAL A 139 -30.27 -33.45 -11.18
CA VAL A 139 -29.96 -32.13 -11.77
C VAL A 139 -28.46 -31.83 -11.66
N ALA A 140 -27.85 -32.21 -10.54
CA ALA A 140 -26.42 -32.08 -10.30
C ALA A 140 -25.57 -32.92 -11.29
N ILE A 141 -26.00 -34.15 -11.60
CA ILE A 141 -25.32 -35.02 -12.57
C ILE A 141 -25.51 -34.51 -14.02
N ASP A 142 -26.70 -34.05 -14.39
CA ASP A 142 -26.98 -33.44 -15.69
C ASP A 142 -26.16 -32.15 -15.91
N TYR A 143 -25.94 -31.36 -14.84
CA TYR A 143 -25.03 -30.22 -14.88
C TYR A 143 -23.57 -30.64 -15.14
N LEU A 144 -23.09 -31.68 -14.47
CA LEU A 144 -21.73 -32.20 -14.66
C LEU A 144 -21.49 -32.75 -16.08
N GLU A 145 -22.47 -33.43 -16.66
CA GLU A 145 -22.40 -33.92 -18.04
C GLU A 145 -22.34 -32.74 -19.04
N ARG A 146 -23.07 -31.66 -18.80
CA ARG A 146 -23.02 -30.47 -19.67
C ARG A 146 -21.72 -29.69 -19.54
N GLU A 147 -21.15 -29.59 -18.35
CA GLU A 147 -19.83 -28.97 -18.14
C GLU A 147 -18.72 -29.79 -18.81
N TRP A 148 -18.87 -31.12 -18.83
CA TRP A 148 -17.97 -32.03 -19.55
C TRP A 148 -17.92 -31.73 -21.06
N ASP A 149 -19.08 -31.52 -21.67
CA ASP A 149 -19.20 -31.29 -23.12
C ASP A 149 -18.77 -29.87 -23.55
N ASN A 150 -18.86 -28.87 -22.65
CA ASN A 150 -18.70 -27.45 -23.03
C ASN A 150 -17.40 -26.78 -22.55
N SER A 151 -16.95 -27.03 -21.31
CA SER A 151 -15.96 -26.16 -20.66
C SER A 151 -14.53 -26.75 -20.62
N ASN A 152 -14.33 -27.99 -21.09
CA ASN A 152 -13.04 -28.70 -21.16
C ASN A 152 -12.21 -28.78 -19.86
N TRP A 153 -12.64 -28.19 -18.73
CA TRP A 153 -11.84 -28.20 -17.49
C TRP A 153 -11.87 -29.56 -16.82
N ILE A 154 -13.02 -30.25 -16.84
CA ILE A 154 -13.10 -31.63 -16.34
C ILE A 154 -12.21 -32.54 -17.21
N GLN A 155 -12.19 -32.32 -18.53
CA GLN A 155 -11.25 -33.01 -19.44
C GLN A 155 -9.79 -32.68 -19.10
N LYS A 156 -9.48 -31.42 -18.76
CA LYS A 156 -8.14 -30.98 -18.33
C LYS A 156 -7.64 -31.63 -17.05
N ILE A 157 -8.52 -32.09 -16.15
CA ILE A 157 -8.13 -32.88 -14.98
C ILE A 157 -7.41 -34.16 -15.41
N PHE A 158 -7.84 -34.74 -16.54
CA PHE A 158 -7.22 -35.92 -17.12
C PHE A 158 -6.04 -35.57 -18.06
N ASP A 159 -5.82 -34.29 -18.37
CA ASP A 159 -4.72 -33.83 -19.23
C ASP A 159 -3.47 -33.33 -18.50
N ASP A 160 -3.45 -33.38 -17.17
CA ASP A 160 -2.24 -33.14 -16.40
C ASP A 160 -1.16 -34.19 -16.72
N ASN A 161 0.08 -33.72 -16.96
CA ASN A 161 1.25 -34.56 -17.26
C ASN A 161 1.62 -35.53 -16.11
N SER A 162 1.04 -35.33 -14.94
CA SER A 162 1.18 -36.20 -13.77
C SER A 162 0.33 -37.48 -13.83
N LEU A 163 -0.71 -37.53 -14.69
CA LEU A 163 -1.62 -38.68 -14.84
C LEU A 163 -1.48 -39.30 -16.24
N PRO A 164 -1.18 -40.61 -16.37
CA PRO A 164 -1.00 -41.27 -17.67
C PRO A 164 -2.34 -41.60 -18.36
N LEU A 165 -3.44 -40.93 -18.01
CA LEU A 165 -4.80 -41.27 -18.41
C LEU A 165 -5.36 -40.26 -19.43
N GLN A 166 -6.25 -40.72 -20.29
CA GLN A 166 -7.06 -39.93 -21.20
C GLN A 166 -8.51 -40.36 -21.03
N CYS A 167 -9.39 -39.41 -20.75
CA CYS A 167 -10.81 -39.70 -20.69
C CYS A 167 -11.38 -39.84 -22.11
N GLN A 168 -12.21 -40.87 -22.32
CA GLN A 168 -12.86 -41.15 -23.60
C GLN A 168 -14.31 -40.66 -23.66
N SER A 169 -15.11 -41.01 -22.66
CA SER A 169 -16.54 -40.71 -22.65
C SER A 169 -17.11 -40.72 -21.24
N THR A 170 -18.28 -40.12 -21.11
CA THR A 170 -19.09 -40.12 -19.90
C THR A 170 -20.48 -40.65 -20.22
N VAL A 171 -21.11 -41.34 -19.27
CA VAL A 171 -22.46 -41.90 -19.42
C VAL A 171 -23.20 -41.80 -18.09
N ILE A 172 -24.36 -41.14 -18.07
CA ILE A 172 -25.28 -41.18 -16.92
C ILE A 172 -25.93 -42.56 -16.80
N ASP A 173 -25.97 -43.11 -15.59
CA ASP A 173 -26.58 -44.42 -15.34
C ASP A 173 -28.10 -44.37 -15.61
N LYS A 174 -28.57 -45.32 -16.42
CA LYS A 174 -29.98 -45.37 -16.87
C LYS A 174 -30.95 -45.71 -15.73
N ASN A 175 -30.49 -46.43 -14.72
CA ASN A 175 -31.32 -46.88 -13.60
C ASN A 175 -31.25 -45.91 -12.41
N ASN A 176 -30.15 -45.16 -12.29
CA ASN A 176 -29.98 -44.17 -11.24
C ASN A 176 -29.32 -42.90 -11.78
N LYS A 177 -30.14 -41.87 -12.07
CA LYS A 177 -29.66 -40.58 -12.60
C LYS A 177 -28.73 -39.81 -11.67
N ASN A 178 -28.54 -40.27 -10.44
CA ASN A 178 -27.60 -39.69 -9.49
C ASN A 178 -26.17 -40.23 -9.70
N ILE A 179 -25.96 -41.10 -10.69
CA ILE A 179 -24.70 -41.77 -10.98
C ILE A 179 -24.24 -41.43 -12.39
N MET A 180 -22.97 -41.08 -12.52
CA MET A 180 -22.27 -40.83 -13.78
C MET A 180 -21.03 -41.73 -13.86
N HIS A 181 -20.88 -42.44 -14.98
CA HIS A 181 -19.74 -43.30 -15.27
C HIS A 181 -18.77 -42.58 -16.22
N ILE A 182 -17.51 -42.51 -15.84
CA ILE A 182 -16.43 -41.87 -16.60
C ILE A 182 -15.47 -42.95 -17.09
N TYR A 183 -15.33 -43.07 -18.40
CA TYR A 183 -14.49 -44.08 -19.06
C TYR A 183 -13.12 -43.49 -19.40
N VAL A 184 -12.07 -44.03 -18.79
CA VAL A 184 -10.69 -43.55 -18.98
C VAL A 184 -9.77 -44.64 -19.51
N THR A 185 -8.80 -44.25 -20.33
CA THR A 185 -7.82 -45.13 -20.98
C THR A 185 -6.39 -44.61 -20.80
N GLU A 186 -5.37 -45.45 -20.97
CA GLU A 186 -3.98 -45.01 -20.85
C GLU A 186 -3.49 -44.28 -22.12
N LYS A 187 -2.83 -43.12 -21.95
CA LYS A 187 -2.24 -42.33 -23.05
C LYS A 187 -1.12 -43.07 -23.79
N ARG A 188 -0.45 -44.04 -23.14
CA ARG A 188 0.70 -44.78 -23.69
C ARG A 188 0.29 -46.22 -24.03
N LYS A 189 0.23 -46.56 -25.33
CA LYS A 189 -0.18 -47.88 -25.88
C LYS A 189 0.67 -49.12 -25.46
N LYS A 190 1.58 -49.02 -24.48
CA LYS A 190 2.59 -50.08 -24.19
C LYS A 190 2.58 -50.66 -22.77
N ARG A 191 1.71 -50.23 -21.86
CA ARG A 191 1.51 -50.88 -20.56
C ARG A 191 0.07 -51.35 -20.40
N VAL A 192 -0.10 -52.45 -19.67
CA VAL A 192 -1.40 -52.87 -19.17
C VAL A 192 -1.68 -52.00 -17.95
N LEU A 193 -2.89 -51.44 -17.85
CA LEU A 193 -3.36 -50.70 -16.67
C LEU A 193 -3.47 -51.67 -15.48
N SER A 194 -2.33 -52.00 -14.85
CA SER A 194 -2.28 -53.01 -13.79
C SER A 194 -2.81 -52.49 -12.45
N ASP A 195 -3.09 -51.19 -12.31
CA ASP A 195 -3.51 -50.63 -11.04
C ASP A 195 -4.37 -49.36 -11.15
N CYS A 196 -5.60 -49.50 -11.69
CA CYS A 196 -6.60 -48.42 -11.75
C CYS A 196 -6.93 -47.83 -10.36
N SER A 197 -6.59 -48.52 -9.25
CA SER A 197 -6.90 -48.10 -7.89
C SER A 197 -6.13 -46.84 -7.47
N SER A 198 -4.83 -46.78 -7.75
CA SER A 198 -3.95 -45.67 -7.42
C SER A 198 -4.32 -44.37 -8.15
N SER A 199 -4.72 -44.48 -9.42
CA SER A 199 -5.13 -43.35 -10.24
C SER A 199 -6.51 -42.81 -9.85
N THR A 200 -7.41 -43.68 -9.36
CA THR A 200 -8.74 -43.27 -8.88
C THR A 200 -8.65 -42.39 -7.64
N MET A 201 -7.72 -42.67 -6.72
CA MET A 201 -7.49 -41.82 -5.52
C MET A 201 -6.96 -40.43 -5.88
N GLN A 202 -6.07 -40.30 -6.86
CA GLN A 202 -5.58 -39.00 -7.34
C GLN A 202 -6.65 -38.21 -8.09
N ILE A 203 -7.45 -38.88 -8.93
CA ILE A 203 -8.56 -38.24 -9.65
C ILE A 203 -9.64 -37.78 -8.67
N ALA A 204 -10.01 -38.61 -7.69
CA ALA A 204 -10.91 -38.22 -6.61
C ALA A 204 -10.36 -37.00 -5.86
N GLY A 205 -9.06 -36.99 -5.52
CA GLY A 205 -8.40 -35.84 -4.91
C GLY A 205 -8.47 -34.57 -5.77
N ASN A 206 -8.26 -34.66 -7.08
CA ASN A 206 -8.30 -33.50 -7.98
C ASN A 206 -9.71 -32.98 -8.28
N LEU A 207 -10.72 -33.88 -8.32
CA LEU A 207 -12.13 -33.50 -8.46
C LEU A 207 -12.67 -32.81 -7.20
N ILE A 208 -12.14 -33.20 -6.03
CA ILE A 208 -12.72 -32.86 -4.73
C ILE A 208 -11.95 -31.73 -4.03
N LEU A 209 -10.61 -31.67 -4.13
CA LEU A 209 -9.75 -30.85 -3.25
C LEU A 209 -9.08 -29.64 -3.92
N ASN A 210 -9.38 -29.35 -5.19
CA ASN A 210 -8.83 -28.17 -5.85
C ASN A 210 -9.84 -27.02 -5.85
N ASP A 211 -9.58 -26.01 -5.02
CA ASP A 211 -10.40 -24.80 -4.87
C ASP A 211 -10.67 -24.05 -6.19
N THR A 212 -9.86 -24.30 -7.23
CA THR A 212 -10.02 -23.73 -8.58
C THR A 212 -10.89 -24.56 -9.53
N LEU A 213 -11.19 -25.82 -9.19
CA LEU A 213 -11.94 -26.80 -10.00
C LEU A 213 -13.16 -27.35 -9.25
N SER A 214 -13.60 -26.67 -8.19
CA SER A 214 -14.76 -27.09 -7.40
C SER A 214 -16.01 -27.23 -8.27
N ILE A 215 -16.71 -28.36 -8.12
CA ILE A 215 -18.02 -28.58 -8.72
C ILE A 215 -19.01 -27.69 -7.98
N MET A 216 -19.21 -26.47 -8.47
CA MET A 216 -20.06 -25.51 -7.78
C MET A 216 -21.52 -25.91 -7.80
N GLY A 217 -22.18 -25.63 -6.67
CA GLY A 217 -23.55 -26.03 -6.41
C GLY A 217 -23.67 -27.45 -5.85
N ILE A 218 -22.58 -28.22 -5.71
CA ILE A 218 -22.63 -29.58 -5.15
C ILE A 218 -21.66 -29.67 -3.98
N SER A 219 -22.16 -29.88 -2.77
CA SER A 219 -21.32 -30.05 -1.58
C SER A 219 -20.40 -31.27 -1.72
N GLU A 220 -19.12 -31.12 -1.36
CA GLU A 220 -18.09 -32.16 -1.39
C GLU A 220 -18.56 -33.44 -0.66
N GLU A 221 -19.23 -33.29 0.48
CA GLU A 221 -19.74 -34.41 1.30
C GLU A 221 -20.81 -35.24 0.58
N ARG A 222 -21.42 -34.70 -0.47
CA ARG A 222 -22.44 -35.36 -1.29
C ARG A 222 -21.84 -36.10 -2.48
N VAL A 223 -20.57 -35.89 -2.80
CA VAL A 223 -19.88 -36.51 -3.93
C VAL A 223 -19.12 -37.75 -3.47
N LYS A 224 -19.48 -38.90 -4.04
CA LYS A 224 -18.78 -40.16 -3.82
C LYS A 224 -18.16 -40.65 -5.12
N VAL A 225 -16.85 -40.79 -5.12
CA VAL A 225 -16.09 -41.34 -6.26
C VAL A 225 -15.64 -42.77 -5.93
N SER A 226 -15.87 -43.71 -6.84
CA SER A 226 -15.49 -45.11 -6.67
C SER A 226 -15.05 -45.73 -8.00
N LEU A 227 -14.11 -46.67 -7.95
CA LEU A 227 -13.72 -47.46 -9.12
C LEU A 227 -14.62 -48.70 -9.24
N LEU A 228 -15.25 -48.92 -10.40
CA LEU A 228 -16.14 -50.07 -10.60
C LEU A 228 -15.47 -51.27 -11.25
N SER A 229 -14.58 -51.05 -12.23
CA SER A 229 -13.85 -52.14 -12.88
C SER A 229 -12.60 -51.65 -13.60
N ALA A 230 -11.60 -52.54 -13.68
CA ALA A 230 -10.49 -52.48 -14.61
C ALA A 230 -10.66 -53.65 -15.59
N ASN A 231 -11.15 -53.39 -16.80
CA ASN A 231 -11.31 -54.46 -17.77
C ASN A 231 -9.99 -54.75 -18.49
N THR A 232 -9.84 -55.97 -19.01
CA THR A 232 -8.67 -56.48 -19.77
C THR A 232 -8.33 -55.69 -21.05
N ASN A 233 -9.16 -54.72 -21.44
CA ASN A 233 -9.00 -53.85 -22.61
C ASN A 233 -8.42 -52.45 -22.28
N ASN A 234 -7.61 -52.31 -21.22
CA ASN A 234 -6.97 -51.04 -20.85
C ASN A 234 -7.94 -49.86 -20.62
N THR A 235 -9.15 -50.14 -20.13
CA THR A 235 -10.15 -49.12 -19.79
C THR A 235 -10.55 -49.26 -18.32
N CYS A 236 -10.45 -48.16 -17.56
CA CYS A 236 -10.96 -48.08 -16.18
C CYS A 236 -12.31 -47.34 -16.20
N VAL A 237 -13.25 -47.76 -15.36
CA VAL A 237 -14.54 -47.08 -15.19
C VAL A 237 -14.61 -46.46 -13.80
N ILE A 238 -14.66 -45.13 -13.76
CA ILE A 238 -14.81 -44.34 -12.53
C ILE A 238 -16.28 -43.98 -12.39
N GLN A 239 -16.87 -44.32 -11.25
CA GLN A 239 -18.23 -43.94 -10.90
C GLN A 239 -18.21 -42.73 -9.99
N LEU A 240 -18.96 -41.70 -10.38
CA LEU A 240 -19.28 -40.54 -9.58
C LEU A 240 -20.76 -40.62 -9.18
N GLN A 241 -21.04 -40.54 -7.88
CA GLN A 241 -22.38 -40.59 -7.33
C GLN A 241 -22.66 -39.36 -6.47
N ILE A 242 -23.82 -38.73 -6.65
CA ILE A 242 -24.26 -37.58 -5.85
C ILE A 242 -25.44 -37.98 -4.96
N THR A 243 -25.42 -37.60 -3.68
CA THR A 243 -26.54 -37.85 -2.74
C THR A 243 -27.55 -36.69 -2.75
N GLN A 244 -28.84 -36.99 -2.52
CA GLN A 244 -29.90 -35.99 -2.43
C GLN A 244 -29.76 -35.17 -1.15
N GLN A 245 -30.00 -33.87 -1.21
CA GLN A 245 -30.11 -33.04 -0.02
C GLN A 245 -31.55 -33.10 0.52
N THR A 246 -31.77 -33.77 1.66
CA THR A 246 -33.11 -33.85 2.26
C THR A 246 -33.48 -32.53 2.94
N ALA A 247 -34.48 -31.83 2.43
CA ALA A 247 -35.10 -30.71 3.14
C ALA A 247 -35.77 -31.23 4.43
N PHE A 248 -35.38 -30.70 5.58
CA PHE A 248 -36.01 -31.00 6.86
C PHE A 248 -37.52 -30.64 6.82
N PRO A 249 -38.43 -31.50 7.30
CA PRO A 249 -39.87 -31.24 7.24
C PRO A 249 -40.26 -30.15 8.26
N ILE A 250 -40.65 -28.98 7.75
CA ILE A 250 -41.13 -27.84 8.54
C ILE A 250 -42.59 -28.10 8.93
N GLY A 251 -42.79 -28.79 10.05
CA GLY A 251 -44.12 -29.05 10.63
C GLY A 251 -44.29 -28.72 12.10
N GLN A 252 -43.24 -28.32 12.83
CA GLN A 252 -43.33 -28.11 14.28
C GLN A 252 -42.43 -26.97 14.82
N VAL A 253 -42.36 -25.80 14.19
CA VAL A 253 -41.60 -24.69 14.79
C VAL A 253 -42.23 -23.32 14.47
N LEU A 254 -43.43 -23.06 14.98
CA LEU A 254 -44.01 -21.70 15.00
C LEU A 254 -43.37 -20.77 16.06
N GLY A 255 -42.31 -21.20 16.75
CA GLY A 255 -41.56 -20.37 17.72
C GLY A 255 -40.10 -20.04 17.36
N GLY A 256 -39.54 -20.64 16.32
CA GLY A 256 -38.09 -20.64 16.05
C GLY A 256 -37.62 -19.88 14.82
N VAL A 257 -38.52 -19.47 13.91
CA VAL A 257 -38.13 -18.75 12.67
C VAL A 257 -37.52 -17.39 12.98
N ILE A 258 -38.00 -16.70 14.02
CA ILE A 258 -37.39 -15.45 14.49
C ILE A 258 -35.99 -15.74 15.08
N GLY A 259 -35.83 -16.83 15.84
CA GLY A 259 -34.54 -17.22 16.40
C GLY A 259 -33.51 -17.66 15.36
N GLY A 260 -33.93 -18.38 14.31
CA GLY A 260 -33.05 -18.89 13.25
C GLY A 260 -32.59 -17.81 12.27
N ILE A 261 -33.48 -16.89 11.88
CA ILE A 261 -33.09 -15.72 11.06
C ILE A 261 -32.17 -14.81 11.87
N VAL A 262 -32.48 -14.57 13.15
CA VAL A 262 -31.59 -13.82 14.05
C VAL A 262 -30.24 -14.53 14.20
N LEU A 263 -30.21 -15.85 14.32
CA LEU A 263 -28.98 -16.63 14.44
C LEU A 263 -28.13 -16.59 13.17
N LEU A 264 -28.73 -16.71 11.97
CA LEU A 264 -28.02 -16.62 10.69
C LEU A 264 -27.49 -15.21 10.43
N VAL A 265 -28.26 -14.18 10.79
CA VAL A 265 -27.78 -12.79 10.77
C VAL A 265 -26.63 -12.61 11.76
N ILE A 266 -26.73 -13.17 12.98
CA ILE A 266 -25.64 -13.15 13.97
C ILE A 266 -24.40 -13.88 13.44
N ILE A 267 -24.54 -15.06 12.83
CA ILE A 267 -23.42 -15.82 12.25
C ILE A 267 -22.80 -15.06 11.08
N GLY A 268 -23.59 -14.49 10.18
CA GLY A 268 -23.11 -13.65 9.08
C GLY A 268 -22.39 -12.39 9.58
N LEU A 269 -22.92 -11.75 10.62
CA LEU A 269 -22.26 -10.64 11.30
C LEU A 269 -20.96 -11.09 11.98
N ILE A 270 -20.91 -12.27 12.60
CA ILE A 270 -19.69 -12.84 13.21
C ILE A 270 -18.65 -13.16 12.13
N ILE A 271 -19.02 -13.78 11.01
CA ILE A 271 -18.10 -14.11 9.91
C ILE A 271 -17.56 -12.82 9.27
N SER A 272 -18.43 -11.86 8.97
CA SER A 272 -18.04 -10.54 8.46
C SER A 272 -17.11 -9.82 9.46
N PHE A 273 -17.43 -9.87 10.75
CA PHE A 273 -16.61 -9.32 11.82
C PHE A 273 -15.25 -10.02 11.95
N GLN A 274 -15.19 -11.35 11.86
CA GLN A 274 -13.95 -12.14 11.86
C GLN A 274 -13.10 -11.87 10.62
N TYR A 275 -13.71 -11.75 9.44
CA TYR A 275 -13.02 -11.37 8.21
C TYR A 275 -12.43 -9.96 8.32
N GLN A 276 -13.18 -9.00 8.87
CA GLN A 276 -12.73 -7.64 9.12
C GLN A 276 -11.61 -7.54 10.19
N LEU A 277 -11.62 -8.45 11.18
CA LEU A 277 -10.57 -8.63 12.19
C LEU A 277 -9.33 -9.33 11.64
N SER A 278 -9.45 -10.20 10.63
CA SER A 278 -8.30 -10.91 10.04
C SER A 278 -7.27 -9.93 9.47
N LYS A 279 -7.73 -8.83 8.87
CA LYS A 279 -6.87 -7.73 8.39
C LYS A 279 -6.16 -6.98 9.52
N LEU A 280 -6.77 -6.85 10.71
CA LEU A 280 -6.17 -6.19 11.88
C LEU A 280 -5.06 -7.03 12.54
N ARG A 281 -5.12 -8.36 12.42
CA ARG A 281 -4.06 -9.25 12.92
C ARG A 281 -2.71 -9.04 12.22
N THR A 282 -2.67 -8.27 11.13
CA THR A 282 -1.42 -7.89 10.47
C THR A 282 -0.57 -6.96 11.33
N LEU A 283 -1.17 -5.99 12.04
CA LEU A 283 -0.44 -5.10 12.93
C LEU A 283 -0.09 -5.78 14.27
N PRO A 284 0.97 -5.32 14.96
CA PRO A 284 1.25 -5.70 16.33
C PRO A 284 0.03 -5.51 17.26
N PRO A 285 -0.25 -6.47 18.16
CA PRO A 285 -1.41 -6.41 19.07
C PRO A 285 -1.50 -5.13 19.91
N GLN A 286 -0.36 -4.55 20.26
CA GLN A 286 -0.26 -3.30 21.03
C GLN A 286 -0.83 -2.09 20.29
N LEU A 287 -0.96 -2.15 18.96
CA LEU A 287 -1.55 -1.10 18.12
C LEU A 287 -3.02 -1.34 17.81
N HIS A 288 -3.59 -2.46 18.24
CA HIS A 288 -4.96 -2.82 17.91
C HIS A 288 -5.96 -1.83 18.52
N TRP A 289 -5.78 -1.41 19.77
CA TRP A 289 -6.73 -0.51 20.44
C TRP A 289 -7.00 0.80 19.66
N THR A 290 -5.98 1.30 18.95
CA THR A 290 -6.04 2.51 18.13
C THR A 290 -7.11 2.42 17.03
N PHE A 291 -7.28 1.25 16.42
CA PHE A 291 -8.12 1.08 15.23
C PHE A 291 -9.26 0.06 15.39
N VAL A 292 -9.11 -0.88 16.34
CA VAL A 292 -10.06 -1.97 16.59
C VAL A 292 -11.34 -1.47 17.26
N SER A 293 -11.28 -0.40 18.07
CA SER A 293 -12.47 0.16 18.73
C SER A 293 -13.52 0.66 17.72
N ALA A 294 -13.11 1.11 16.54
CA ALA A 294 -14.01 1.52 15.47
C ALA A 294 -14.66 0.34 14.72
N LYS A 295 -13.94 -0.78 14.58
CA LYS A 295 -14.46 -1.99 13.93
C LYS A 295 -15.27 -2.90 14.86
N ARG A 296 -15.04 -2.82 16.18
CA ARG A 296 -15.83 -3.53 17.23
C ARG A 296 -17.21 -2.93 17.45
N ASP A 297 -17.39 -1.64 17.16
CA ASP A 297 -18.71 -1.01 17.17
C ASP A 297 -19.43 -1.39 15.86
N VAL A 298 -20.01 -2.60 15.82
CA VAL A 298 -20.68 -3.21 14.65
C VAL A 298 -21.72 -2.27 14.03
N PHE A 299 -22.35 -1.43 14.86
CA PHE A 299 -23.34 -0.43 14.45
C PHE A 299 -22.81 1.00 14.42
N LYS A 300 -21.53 1.21 14.76
CA LYS A 300 -20.87 2.52 14.86
C LYS A 300 -21.66 3.50 15.73
N LEU A 301 -22.39 3.02 16.76
CA LEU A 301 -23.34 3.82 17.55
C LEU A 301 -22.66 4.98 18.29
N THR A 302 -21.40 4.78 18.68
CA THR A 302 -20.61 5.81 19.38
C THR A 302 -19.79 6.68 18.44
N TRP A 303 -19.75 6.33 17.14
CA TRP A 303 -18.99 7.01 16.11
C TRP A 303 -19.90 7.85 15.23
N ARG A 304 -19.56 9.12 15.03
CA ARG A 304 -20.33 10.03 14.18
C ARG A 304 -19.62 10.20 12.84
N LYS A 305 -20.36 10.04 11.76
CA LYS A 305 -19.95 10.36 10.39
C LYS A 305 -20.70 11.60 9.93
N LYS A 306 -19.98 12.65 9.51
CA LYS A 306 -20.62 13.83 8.91
C LYS A 306 -21.07 13.50 7.49
N HIS A 307 -22.16 14.10 7.02
CA HIS A 307 -22.61 13.96 5.64
C HIS A 307 -21.48 14.35 4.66
N GLY A 308 -21.15 13.48 3.71
CA GLY A 308 -20.05 13.67 2.74
C GLY A 308 -18.64 13.35 3.25
N SER A 309 -18.46 13.04 4.54
CA SER A 309 -17.16 12.64 5.11
C SER A 309 -16.92 11.14 4.89
N LEU A 310 -15.71 10.71 4.59
CA LEU A 310 -15.26 9.31 4.57
C LEU A 310 -14.79 8.80 5.94
N ALA A 311 -14.45 9.71 6.86
CA ALA A 311 -14.01 9.40 8.21
C ALA A 311 -15.12 9.36 9.26
N TYR A 312 -14.94 8.50 10.25
CA TYR A 312 -15.74 8.39 11.46
C TYR A 312 -14.99 9.01 12.63
N TYR A 313 -15.71 9.72 13.50
CA TYR A 313 -15.15 10.41 14.66
C TYR A 313 -15.84 10.02 15.95
N ARG A 314 -15.06 9.81 17.01
CA ARG A 314 -15.58 9.57 18.37
C ARG A 314 -14.88 10.48 19.36
N SER A 315 -15.64 11.34 20.04
CA SER A 315 -15.10 12.19 21.10
C SER A 315 -14.73 11.32 22.30
N LEU A 316 -13.48 11.39 22.75
CA LEU A 316 -13.03 10.67 23.95
C LEU A 316 -13.30 11.52 25.18
N ARG A 317 -13.83 10.90 26.24
CA ARG A 317 -14.09 11.59 27.52
C ARG A 317 -12.88 11.42 28.44
N PRO A 318 -12.50 12.44 29.23
CA PRO A 318 -11.34 12.37 30.11
C PRO A 318 -11.29 11.15 31.05
N SER A 319 -12.45 10.63 31.46
CA SER A 319 -12.56 9.46 32.35
C SER A 319 -12.46 8.10 31.66
N THR A 320 -12.19 8.04 30.35
CA THR A 320 -12.14 6.78 29.59
C THR A 320 -10.71 6.26 29.44
N SER A 321 -10.54 4.93 29.43
CA SER A 321 -9.24 4.28 29.22
C SER A 321 -8.58 4.68 27.89
N ASP A 322 -9.39 4.90 26.85
CA ASP A 322 -8.92 5.34 25.54
C ASP A 322 -8.32 6.75 25.60
N PHE A 323 -8.94 7.65 26.37
CA PHE A 323 -8.41 9.00 26.59
C PHE A 323 -7.08 8.95 27.33
N GLU A 324 -7.00 8.16 28.40
CA GLU A 324 -5.76 8.02 29.18
C GLU A 324 -4.64 7.43 28.32
N SER A 325 -4.94 6.42 27.49
CA SER A 325 -3.95 5.83 26.57
C SER A 325 -3.39 6.84 25.57
N VAL A 326 -4.26 7.71 25.02
CA VAL A 326 -3.83 8.79 24.12
C VAL A 326 -3.01 9.84 24.87
N LYS A 327 -3.43 10.18 26.09
CA LYS A 327 -2.72 11.15 26.95
C LYS A 327 -1.33 10.65 27.29
N THR A 328 -1.19 9.42 27.80
CA THR A 328 0.10 8.78 28.10
C THR A 328 0.99 8.73 26.86
N LEU A 329 0.45 8.31 25.70
CA LEU A 329 1.19 8.31 24.44
C LEU A 329 1.72 9.70 24.09
N PHE A 330 0.87 10.73 24.19
CA PHE A 330 1.23 12.10 23.86
C PHE A 330 2.26 12.68 24.83
N GLU A 331 2.06 12.53 26.13
CA GLU A 331 2.91 13.10 27.18
C GLU A 331 4.25 12.39 27.30
N GLU A 332 4.25 11.06 27.35
CA GLU A 332 5.45 10.28 27.65
C GLU A 332 6.27 9.91 26.41
N LYS A 333 5.64 9.80 25.23
CA LYS A 333 6.32 9.32 24.01
C LYS A 333 6.46 10.35 22.92
N LEU A 334 5.65 11.42 22.92
CA LEU A 334 5.62 12.41 21.83
C LEU A 334 5.97 13.84 22.31
N GLY A 335 6.62 13.97 23.47
CA GLY A 335 7.09 15.25 24.00
C GLY A 335 5.96 16.21 24.39
N GLY A 336 4.75 15.70 24.66
CA GLY A 336 3.56 16.46 24.98
C GLY A 336 3.38 16.83 26.45
N ALA A 337 4.29 16.43 27.35
CA ALA A 337 4.12 16.55 28.81
C ALA A 337 3.84 17.97 29.35
N LYS A 338 4.14 19.01 28.57
CA LYS A 338 3.90 20.42 28.95
C LYS A 338 2.68 21.04 28.26
N LEU A 339 1.88 20.24 27.56
CA LEU A 339 0.81 20.72 26.71
C LEU A 339 -0.53 20.16 27.15
N GLU A 340 -1.48 21.07 27.36
CA GLU A 340 -2.85 20.71 27.66
C GLU A 340 -3.72 20.75 26.39
N PHE A 341 -4.59 19.76 26.25
CA PHE A 341 -5.56 19.69 25.18
C PHE A 341 -7.00 19.71 25.74
N GLU A 342 -7.86 20.50 25.12
CA GLU A 342 -9.25 20.70 25.55
C GLU A 342 -10.13 19.49 25.20
N LYS A 343 -9.83 18.86 24.06
CA LYS A 343 -10.69 17.81 23.50
C LYS A 343 -9.92 16.87 22.59
N VAL A 344 -10.27 15.59 22.66
CA VAL A 344 -9.70 14.54 21.81
C VAL A 344 -10.80 13.85 21.01
N TRP A 345 -10.52 13.63 19.73
CA TRP A 345 -11.33 12.78 18.86
C TRP A 345 -10.48 11.61 18.38
N ALA A 346 -10.99 10.40 18.56
CA ALA A 346 -10.52 9.24 17.81
C ALA A 346 -11.06 9.32 16.38
N VAL A 347 -10.22 8.94 15.42
CA VAL A 347 -10.46 9.01 13.99
C VAL A 347 -10.39 7.61 13.41
N TYR A 348 -11.36 7.27 12.57
CA TYR A 348 -11.33 6.04 11.79
C TYR A 348 -11.76 6.31 10.35
N ASN A 349 -10.83 6.17 9.43
CA ASN A 349 -11.09 6.26 8.00
C ASN A 349 -10.79 4.90 7.36
N GLU A 350 -11.81 4.23 6.86
CA GLU A 350 -11.71 2.84 6.38
C GLU A 350 -10.75 2.69 5.19
N VAL A 351 -10.75 3.65 4.28
CA VAL A 351 -9.89 3.64 3.08
C VAL A 351 -8.42 3.82 3.49
N LEU A 352 -8.13 4.87 4.25
CA LEU A 352 -6.76 5.17 4.71
C LEU A 352 -6.20 4.05 5.60
N THR A 353 -7.03 3.54 6.52
CA THR A 353 -6.64 2.46 7.44
C THR A 353 -6.36 1.17 6.69
N THR A 354 -7.17 0.83 5.67
CA THR A 354 -6.94 -0.37 4.85
C THR A 354 -5.66 -0.26 4.02
N ALA A 355 -5.42 0.90 3.39
CA ALA A 355 -4.19 1.16 2.65
C ALA A 355 -2.95 1.03 3.54
N PHE A 356 -3.01 1.57 4.76
CA PHE A 356 -1.94 1.47 5.75
C PHE A 356 -1.62 0.02 6.14
N TYR A 357 -2.63 -0.81 6.40
CA TYR A 357 -2.42 -2.22 6.74
C TYR A 357 -1.83 -3.03 5.59
N GLN A 358 -2.33 -2.80 4.38
CA GLN A 358 -1.80 -3.46 3.19
C GLN A 358 -0.32 -3.08 2.98
N LYS A 359 0.02 -1.80 3.17
CA LYS A 359 1.40 -1.33 3.08
C LYS A 359 2.29 -1.96 4.14
N PHE A 360 1.84 -1.99 5.40
CA PHE A 360 2.56 -2.64 6.49
C PHE A 360 2.84 -4.12 6.20
N ALA A 361 1.84 -4.85 5.71
CA ALA A 361 1.97 -6.27 5.39
C ALA A 361 2.99 -6.51 4.26
N VAL A 362 2.92 -5.71 3.19
CA VAL A 362 3.86 -5.78 2.06
C VAL A 362 5.28 -5.44 2.49
N ASP A 363 5.46 -4.35 3.25
CA ASP A 363 6.79 -3.93 3.70
C ASP A 363 7.39 -4.90 4.71
N THR A 364 6.58 -5.43 5.63
CA THR A 364 7.02 -6.46 6.57
C THR A 364 7.46 -7.72 5.84
N LYS A 365 6.71 -8.16 4.82
CA LYS A 365 7.11 -9.30 3.98
C LYS A 365 8.46 -9.03 3.30
N ARG A 366 8.64 -7.84 2.71
CA ARG A 366 9.88 -7.40 2.08
C ARG A 366 11.08 -7.40 3.05
N VAL A 367 10.90 -6.84 4.24
CA VAL A 367 11.94 -6.82 5.29
C VAL A 367 12.34 -8.24 5.69
N ARG A 368 11.40 -9.18 5.77
CA ARG A 368 11.70 -10.59 6.11
C ARG A 368 12.41 -11.34 5.00
N GLU A 369 12.02 -11.12 3.75
CA GLU A 369 12.52 -11.89 2.61
C GLU A 369 13.88 -11.39 2.10
N ASN A 370 14.16 -10.09 2.18
CA ASN A 370 15.40 -9.55 1.61
C ASN A 370 15.92 -8.29 2.33
N GLN A 371 16.47 -8.47 3.54
CA GLN A 371 16.96 -7.36 4.37
C GLN A 371 18.00 -6.46 3.67
N SER A 372 18.89 -7.02 2.85
CA SER A 372 19.96 -6.24 2.21
C SER A 372 19.44 -5.24 1.17
N LEU A 373 18.33 -5.54 0.49
CA LEU A 373 17.70 -4.62 -0.47
C LEU A 373 16.96 -3.46 0.22
N PHE A 374 16.44 -3.67 1.42
CA PHE A 374 15.60 -2.69 2.13
C PHE A 374 16.33 -1.97 3.27
N GLN A 375 17.64 -2.16 3.43
CA GLN A 375 18.49 -1.47 4.42
C GLN A 375 19.69 -0.80 3.76
N LYS A 376 19.45 -0.03 2.69
CA LYS A 376 20.48 0.72 1.96
C LYS A 376 21.19 1.71 2.89
N LYS A 377 22.52 1.74 2.85
CA LYS A 377 23.39 2.67 3.62
C LYS A 377 24.46 3.32 2.75
N ASP A 378 24.13 3.68 1.52
CA ASP A 378 25.06 4.34 0.59
C ASP A 378 25.52 5.71 1.09
N TRP A 379 24.73 6.34 1.97
CA TRP A 379 25.12 7.54 2.72
C TRP A 379 26.39 7.37 3.58
N LYS A 380 26.84 6.14 3.87
CA LYS A 380 28.15 5.91 4.54
C LYS A 380 29.35 6.28 3.66
N GLN A 381 29.15 6.46 2.37
CA GLN A 381 30.20 6.83 1.41
C GLN A 381 30.30 8.36 1.22
N LYS A 382 29.49 9.14 1.95
CA LYS A 382 29.49 10.60 1.90
C LYS A 382 30.50 11.17 2.90
N ASP A 383 31.04 12.36 2.61
CA ASP A 383 32.02 13.05 3.46
C ASP A 383 31.51 13.35 4.88
N ASP A 384 30.19 13.46 5.05
CA ASP A 384 29.50 13.70 6.32
C ASP A 384 28.91 12.42 6.94
N SER A 385 29.48 11.26 6.62
CA SER A 385 29.03 9.94 7.09
C SER A 385 28.83 9.86 8.60
N ASP A 386 29.70 10.49 9.39
CA ASP A 386 29.64 10.46 10.86
C ASP A 386 28.39 11.19 11.40
N LEU A 387 28.06 12.34 10.80
CA LEU A 387 26.85 13.08 11.17
C LEU A 387 25.59 12.31 10.75
N ARG A 388 25.62 11.69 9.57
CA ARG A 388 24.53 10.86 9.06
C ARG A 388 24.30 9.60 9.89
N GLU A 389 25.38 8.94 10.32
CA GLU A 389 25.30 7.81 11.25
C GLU A 389 24.65 8.25 12.56
N PHE A 390 25.10 9.36 13.15
CA PHE A 390 24.48 9.90 14.36
C PHE A 390 22.98 10.20 14.18
N ILE A 391 22.58 10.79 13.05
CA ILE A 391 21.16 11.07 12.74
C ILE A 391 20.39 9.75 12.61
N TYR A 392 20.93 8.77 11.90
CA TYR A 392 20.33 7.45 11.75
C TYR A 392 20.18 6.74 13.10
N GLU A 393 21.16 6.83 14.00
CA GLU A 393 21.06 6.29 15.36
C GLU A 393 19.94 6.96 16.18
N GLN A 394 19.69 8.27 15.99
CA GLN A 394 18.54 8.91 16.64
C GLN A 394 17.22 8.34 16.15
N PHE A 395 17.09 8.09 14.84
CA PHE A 395 15.91 7.41 14.29
C PHE A 395 15.74 6.02 14.89
N VAL A 396 16.81 5.22 14.98
CA VAL A 396 16.76 3.88 15.60
C VAL A 396 16.29 3.96 17.06
N LYS A 397 16.75 4.96 17.84
CA LYS A 397 16.28 5.19 19.22
C LYS A 397 14.78 5.50 19.27
N VAL A 398 14.26 6.28 18.32
CA VAL A 398 12.81 6.55 18.22
C VAL A 398 12.06 5.24 17.96
N VAL A 399 12.51 4.43 17.00
CA VAL A 399 11.89 3.12 16.70
C VAL A 399 11.88 2.20 17.92
N GLN A 400 13.02 2.08 18.61
CA GLN A 400 13.22 1.25 19.80
C GLN A 400 12.43 1.76 21.02
N GLY A 401 12.00 3.02 21.02
CA GLY A 401 11.13 3.59 22.06
C GLY A 401 9.75 2.94 22.17
N PHE A 402 9.39 2.12 21.18
CA PHE A 402 8.11 1.43 21.07
C PHE A 402 8.29 -0.09 21.00
N SER A 403 7.82 -0.80 22.04
CA SER A 403 8.05 -2.24 22.25
C SER A 403 7.42 -3.16 21.20
N TRP A 404 6.53 -2.65 20.36
CA TRP A 404 5.93 -3.42 19.26
C TRP A 404 6.81 -3.49 18.01
N ASN A 405 7.86 -2.68 17.93
CA ASN A 405 8.79 -2.71 16.81
C ASN A 405 9.81 -3.83 17.02
N THR A 406 9.96 -4.70 16.03
CA THR A 406 10.93 -5.80 16.02
C THR A 406 11.82 -5.68 14.78
N GLU A 407 12.97 -6.35 14.79
CA GLU A 407 13.90 -6.34 13.64
C GLU A 407 13.33 -7.05 12.39
N THR A 408 12.26 -7.82 12.55
CA THR A 408 11.65 -8.64 11.48
C THR A 408 10.37 -8.04 10.90
N THR A 409 10.02 -6.81 11.28
CA THR A 409 8.84 -6.12 10.76
C THR A 409 9.20 -4.72 10.26
N CYS A 410 8.34 -4.18 9.40
CA CYS A 410 8.41 -2.75 9.08
C CYS A 410 8.14 -1.96 10.37
N PRO A 411 8.96 -0.98 10.76
CA PRO A 411 8.72 -0.22 11.98
C PRO A 411 7.42 0.60 11.86
N VAL A 412 6.72 0.75 12.98
CA VAL A 412 5.56 1.64 13.10
C VAL A 412 5.84 2.65 14.20
N ILE A 413 5.78 3.94 13.85
CA ILE A 413 6.07 5.04 14.79
C ILE A 413 4.84 5.97 14.86
N PRO A 414 4.36 6.32 16.06
CA PRO A 414 3.40 7.40 16.24
C PRO A 414 4.11 8.75 16.06
N VAL A 415 3.47 9.65 15.31
CA VAL A 415 4.01 10.96 14.94
C VAL A 415 2.91 12.02 15.02
N LEU A 416 3.33 13.27 15.00
CA LEU A 416 2.51 14.44 15.15
C LEU A 416 2.52 15.30 13.89
N HIS A 417 1.37 15.89 13.58
CA HIS A 417 1.24 16.94 12.57
C HIS A 417 0.40 18.09 13.15
N GLY A 418 1.01 19.26 13.31
CA GLY A 418 0.34 20.46 13.79
C GLY A 418 -0.37 21.20 12.65
N THR A 419 -1.61 21.61 12.87
CA THR A 419 -2.41 22.32 11.88
C THR A 419 -3.57 23.08 12.55
N ALA A 420 -4.47 23.66 11.76
CA ALA A 420 -5.72 24.23 12.26
C ALA A 420 -6.80 23.14 12.39
N LEU A 421 -7.72 23.24 13.36
CA LEU A 421 -8.70 22.20 13.68
C LEU A 421 -9.59 21.88 12.48
N SER A 422 -10.04 22.88 11.72
CA SER A 422 -10.83 22.64 10.50
C SER A 422 -10.03 21.87 9.43
N LYS A 423 -8.73 22.12 9.30
CA LYS A 423 -7.82 21.40 8.40
C LYS A 423 -7.55 19.99 8.90
N ALA A 424 -7.41 19.79 10.21
CA ALA A 424 -7.24 18.46 10.81
C ALA A 424 -8.38 17.52 10.42
N PHE A 425 -9.64 17.98 10.54
CA PHE A 425 -10.79 17.20 10.10
C PHE A 425 -10.76 16.89 8.59
N LYS A 426 -10.31 17.83 7.73
CA LYS A 426 -10.16 17.57 6.29
C LYS A 426 -9.08 16.51 6.01
N ILE A 427 -7.91 16.62 6.63
CA ILE A 427 -6.82 15.65 6.49
C ILE A 427 -7.27 14.25 6.93
N CYS A 428 -7.98 14.16 8.05
CA CYS A 428 -8.52 12.88 8.52
C CYS A 428 -9.55 12.27 7.55
N ASP A 429 -10.21 13.11 6.76
CA ASP A 429 -11.24 12.71 5.81
C ASP A 429 -10.68 12.27 4.45
N SER A 430 -9.77 13.06 3.89
CA SER A 430 -9.21 12.85 2.55
C SER A 430 -7.85 12.17 2.54
N GLY A 431 -7.18 12.07 3.68
CA GLY A 431 -5.77 11.70 3.77
C GLY A 431 -4.86 12.94 3.82
N PHE A 432 -3.60 12.69 4.15
CA PHE A 432 -2.55 13.70 4.05
C PHE A 432 -2.25 13.92 2.58
N ALA A 433 -2.57 15.09 2.04
CA ALA A 433 -2.12 15.43 0.70
C ALA A 433 -0.59 15.42 0.67
N ILE A 434 0.01 14.86 -0.39
CA ILE A 434 1.42 15.14 -0.71
C ILE A 434 1.50 16.65 -0.98
N LEU A 435 1.96 17.39 0.03
CA LEU A 435 2.00 18.86 0.07
C LEU A 435 2.87 19.48 -1.03
N GLY A 436 3.54 18.66 -1.85
CA GLY A 436 4.33 19.06 -3.01
C GLY A 436 3.60 19.83 -4.11
N LEU A 437 2.29 20.06 -4.00
CA LEU A 437 1.52 20.99 -4.85
C LEU A 437 1.36 22.38 -4.21
N LEU A 438 1.68 22.53 -2.91
CA LEU A 438 1.49 23.75 -2.12
C LEU A 438 2.81 24.31 -1.55
N ASP A 439 3.78 23.45 -1.26
CA ASP A 439 5.13 23.80 -0.80
C ASP A 439 6.11 22.70 -1.26
N SER A 440 7.25 23.09 -1.84
CA SER A 440 8.35 22.20 -2.20
C SER A 440 8.88 21.38 -1.01
N GLY A 441 8.78 21.91 0.21
CA GLY A 441 9.28 21.27 1.43
C GLY A 441 10.81 21.26 1.49
N TYR A 442 11.39 21.47 2.67
CA TYR A 442 12.84 21.66 2.84
C TYR A 442 13.68 20.39 2.63
N TYR A 443 13.10 19.23 2.90
CA TYR A 443 13.80 17.95 2.92
C TYR A 443 13.19 16.96 1.94
N GLY A 444 12.55 17.46 0.88
CA GLY A 444 11.93 16.66 -0.15
C GLY A 444 10.41 16.80 -0.21
N GLN A 445 9.88 16.32 -1.32
CA GLN A 445 8.46 16.29 -1.59
C GLN A 445 7.82 15.16 -0.78
N GLY A 446 6.93 15.49 0.15
CA GLY A 446 6.27 14.49 0.97
C GLY A 446 5.43 15.08 2.11
N ILE A 447 5.08 14.22 3.04
CA ILE A 447 4.24 14.53 4.20
C ILE A 447 5.15 14.71 5.41
N TYR A 448 5.06 15.90 6.01
CA TYR A 448 5.94 16.34 7.08
C TYR A 448 5.30 16.07 8.45
N VAL A 449 6.00 15.29 9.27
CA VAL A 449 5.58 14.88 10.61
C VAL A 449 6.77 14.88 11.57
N THR A 450 6.50 14.87 12.87
CA THR A 450 7.54 14.91 13.91
C THR A 450 7.16 14.04 15.11
N THR A 451 8.11 13.57 15.91
CA THR A 451 7.79 12.97 17.22
C THR A 451 7.79 13.99 18.36
N ALA A 452 7.99 15.29 18.09
CA ALA A 452 8.06 16.33 19.09
C ALA A 452 6.85 17.28 19.08
N ALA A 453 6.03 17.25 20.13
CA ALA A 453 4.83 18.09 20.22
C ALA A 453 5.14 19.60 20.27
N GLU A 454 6.20 20.01 20.97
CA GLU A 454 6.67 21.40 21.00
C GLU A 454 7.01 21.91 19.58
N TYR A 455 7.52 21.04 18.70
CA TYR A 455 7.84 21.39 17.32
C TYR A 455 6.58 21.42 16.44
N ALA A 456 5.71 20.41 16.56
CA ALA A 456 4.44 20.36 15.84
C ALA A 456 3.59 21.62 16.08
N LEU A 457 3.61 22.18 17.29
CA LEU A 457 2.87 23.39 17.63
C LEU A 457 3.28 24.62 16.84
N GLN A 458 4.52 24.72 16.37
CA GLN A 458 4.98 25.87 15.59
C GLN A 458 4.19 25.99 14.27
N TYR A 459 3.73 24.86 13.74
CA TYR A 459 2.94 24.76 12.51
C TYR A 459 1.43 24.93 12.75
N THR A 460 1.01 25.07 14.01
CA THR A 460 -0.38 25.44 14.32
C THR A 460 -0.65 26.92 14.08
N ASN A 461 0.38 27.78 14.00
CA ASN A 461 0.26 29.24 13.89
C ASN A 461 -0.39 29.77 12.60
N SER A 462 -0.61 28.93 11.58
CA SER A 462 -1.36 29.29 10.37
C SER A 462 -2.88 29.29 10.57
N VAL A 463 -3.34 29.56 11.80
CA VAL A 463 -4.76 29.68 12.16
C VAL A 463 -5.31 30.93 11.47
N GLY A 464 -6.17 30.78 10.47
CA GLY A 464 -6.99 31.89 9.99
C GLY A 464 -7.85 32.45 11.13
N LYS A 465 -8.19 33.74 11.11
CA LYS A 465 -9.05 34.36 12.14
C LYS A 465 -10.29 33.47 12.42
N GLY A 466 -10.37 32.85 13.60
CA GLY A 466 -11.52 32.09 14.08
C GLY A 466 -11.41 30.56 14.13
N ASP A 467 -10.30 29.95 13.71
CA ASP A 467 -10.09 28.49 13.88
C ASP A 467 -9.34 28.18 15.19
N SER A 468 -9.40 26.93 15.66
CA SER A 468 -8.64 26.48 16.85
C SER A 468 -7.37 25.74 16.42
N PRO A 469 -6.28 25.79 17.18
CA PRO A 469 -5.11 24.97 16.90
C PRO A 469 -5.39 23.50 17.20
N ALA A 470 -4.81 22.62 16.39
CA ALA A 470 -4.95 21.19 16.56
C ALA A 470 -3.66 20.44 16.24
N ILE A 471 -3.48 19.30 16.91
CA ILE A 471 -2.45 18.33 16.58
C ILE A 471 -3.15 17.04 16.14
N ILE A 472 -2.69 16.48 15.03
CA ILE A 472 -3.06 15.13 14.61
C ILE A 472 -2.00 14.18 15.15
N ILE A 473 -2.41 13.14 15.88
CA ILE A 473 -1.56 11.96 16.10
C ILE A 473 -1.84 10.99 14.94
N ALA A 474 -0.80 10.67 14.20
CA ALA A 474 -0.82 9.69 13.11
C ALA A 474 0.19 8.58 13.38
N TYR A 475 0.06 7.47 12.67
CA TYR A 475 1.03 6.39 12.66
C TYR A 475 1.68 6.32 11.29
N VAL A 476 2.99 6.15 11.24
CA VAL A 476 3.75 6.06 10.00
C VAL A 476 4.51 4.76 9.86
N LEU A 477 4.73 4.36 8.61
CA LEU A 477 5.64 3.31 8.17
C LEU A 477 6.88 3.98 7.56
N PRO A 478 7.88 4.38 8.36
CA PRO A 478 9.03 5.14 7.85
C PRO A 478 9.95 4.27 6.98
N GLY A 479 9.86 2.94 7.07
CA GLY A 479 10.76 2.02 6.37
C GLY A 479 12.22 2.30 6.72
N ASN A 480 13.11 2.26 5.71
CA ASN A 480 14.49 2.71 5.84
C ASN A 480 14.60 4.20 5.50
N PRO A 481 14.96 5.07 6.47
CA PRO A 481 15.08 6.50 6.22
C PRO A 481 16.45 6.86 5.63
N TYR A 482 16.46 7.88 4.77
CA TYR A 482 17.69 8.58 4.42
C TYR A 482 18.00 9.63 5.52
N PRO A 483 19.18 9.57 6.16
CA PRO A 483 19.59 10.59 7.14
C PRO A 483 19.99 11.88 6.41
N VAL A 484 19.17 12.91 6.54
CA VAL A 484 19.35 14.19 5.84
C VAL A 484 20.25 15.13 6.64
N THR A 485 21.20 15.72 5.94
CA THR A 485 22.14 16.75 6.41
C THR A 485 22.20 17.94 5.44
N GLU A 486 21.64 17.76 4.25
CA GLU A 486 21.62 18.73 3.16
C GLU A 486 20.93 20.00 3.60
N ASN A 487 21.63 21.13 3.44
CA ASN A 487 21.05 22.43 3.71
C ASN A 487 19.94 22.70 2.68
N PRO A 488 18.70 23.01 3.11
CA PRO A 488 17.58 23.28 2.20
C PRO A 488 17.83 24.44 1.21
N LYS A 489 18.80 25.30 1.52
CA LYS A 489 19.18 26.48 0.74
C LYS A 489 20.46 26.29 -0.09
N SER A 490 21.10 25.12 -0.06
CA SER A 490 22.31 24.86 -0.85
C SER A 490 21.98 24.24 -2.22
N PRO A 491 22.92 24.24 -3.17
CA PRO A 491 22.74 23.58 -4.46
C PRO A 491 22.49 22.06 -4.37
N GLU A 492 22.97 21.42 -3.29
CA GLU A 492 22.76 19.99 -3.02
C GLU A 492 21.46 19.71 -2.23
N SER A 493 20.61 20.73 -2.08
CA SER A 493 19.36 20.66 -1.32
C SER A 493 18.46 19.54 -1.82
N LEU A 494 17.75 18.93 -0.87
CA LEU A 494 16.67 18.00 -1.17
C LEU A 494 15.32 18.71 -1.32
N ALA A 495 15.28 20.04 -1.23
CA ALA A 495 14.03 20.77 -1.30
C ALA A 495 13.30 20.50 -2.62
N GLY A 496 12.01 20.15 -2.55
CA GLY A 496 11.21 19.74 -3.72
C GLY A 496 11.61 18.42 -4.37
N SER A 497 12.69 17.78 -3.94
CA SER A 497 13.16 16.52 -4.53
C SER A 497 12.33 15.34 -4.05
N PRO A 498 12.13 14.29 -4.88
CA PRO A 498 11.50 13.06 -4.41
C PRO A 498 12.34 12.40 -3.31
N ILE A 499 11.71 11.49 -2.54
CA ILE A 499 12.43 10.63 -1.60
C ILE A 499 13.56 9.89 -2.34
N LYS A 500 14.77 9.91 -1.77
CA LYS A 500 15.97 9.31 -2.36
C LYS A 500 15.73 7.86 -2.75
N THR A 501 16.17 7.48 -3.94
CA THR A 501 15.99 6.12 -4.46
C THR A 501 16.62 5.07 -3.54
N GLY A 502 15.80 4.09 -3.14
CA GLY A 502 16.19 3.03 -2.20
C GLY A 502 15.84 3.32 -0.74
N TYR A 503 15.28 4.49 -0.45
CA TYR A 503 14.78 4.90 0.86
C TYR A 503 13.25 5.03 0.83
N GLN A 504 12.60 4.92 1.99
CA GLN A 504 11.12 5.03 2.12
C GLN A 504 10.69 6.34 2.78
N SER A 505 11.61 7.01 3.46
CA SER A 505 11.41 8.30 4.09
C SER A 505 12.72 9.08 4.15
N HIS A 506 12.63 10.36 4.48
CA HIS A 506 13.77 11.13 4.94
C HIS A 506 13.62 11.39 6.43
N TYR A 507 14.74 11.35 7.17
CA TYR A 507 14.79 11.66 8.59
C TYR A 507 15.86 12.71 8.85
N VAL A 508 15.48 13.79 9.53
CA VAL A 508 16.37 14.91 9.82
C VAL A 508 16.28 15.31 11.29
N ARG A 509 17.39 15.79 11.84
CA ARG A 509 17.43 16.45 13.13
C ARG A 509 17.56 17.95 12.89
N VAL A 510 16.65 18.73 13.46
CA VAL A 510 16.55 20.17 13.19
C VAL A 510 17.01 21.03 14.36
N LYS A 511 17.56 22.21 14.06
CA LYS A 511 17.94 23.26 15.02
C LYS A 511 16.71 24.01 15.54
N ASN A 512 16.84 24.65 16.70
CA ASN A 512 15.77 25.47 17.27
C ASN A 512 15.58 26.76 16.44
N GLY A 513 14.34 27.10 16.06
CA GLY A 513 13.99 28.43 15.52
C GLY A 513 14.17 28.65 14.02
N GLY A 514 14.34 27.61 13.19
CA GLY A 514 14.44 27.80 11.73
C GLY A 514 14.25 26.58 10.85
N GLY A 515 13.91 25.42 11.42
CA GLY A 515 13.67 24.19 10.65
C GLY A 515 14.86 23.79 9.77
N MET A 516 16.09 24.13 10.15
CA MET A 516 17.34 23.80 9.44
C MET A 516 17.99 22.54 10.03
N PRO A 517 18.70 21.71 9.24
CA PRO A 517 19.42 20.56 9.76
C PRO A 517 20.49 20.96 10.78
N ILE A 518 20.77 20.05 11.72
CA ILE A 518 21.97 20.14 12.54
C ILE A 518 23.22 20.00 11.68
N THR A 519 24.30 20.65 12.09
CA THR A 519 25.62 20.54 11.46
C THR A 519 26.60 19.74 12.32
N LYS A 520 26.28 19.55 13.60
CA LYS A 520 27.09 18.81 14.57
C LYS A 520 26.19 17.99 15.50
N PRO A 521 26.60 16.79 15.97
CA PRO A 521 25.80 15.95 16.87
C PRO A 521 25.32 16.64 18.16
N ARG A 522 26.13 17.58 18.69
CA ARG A 522 25.83 18.34 19.92
C ARG A 522 24.64 19.32 19.77
N GLU A 523 24.20 19.62 18.54
CA GLU A 523 23.18 20.64 18.25
C GLU A 523 21.74 20.10 18.23
N THR A 524 21.53 18.87 18.68
CA THR A 524 20.24 18.18 18.53
C THR A 524 19.09 18.82 19.31
N ARG A 525 17.95 18.99 18.62
CA ARG A 525 16.68 19.41 19.22
C ARG A 525 15.56 18.45 18.83
N PHE A 526 14.86 18.77 17.75
CA PHE A 526 13.69 18.04 17.28
C PHE A 526 14.03 17.18 16.07
N ASP A 527 13.15 16.25 15.74
CA ASP A 527 13.19 15.45 14.54
C ASP A 527 12.06 15.85 13.59
N GLU A 528 12.31 15.64 12.32
CA GLU A 528 11.29 15.73 11.28
C GLU A 528 11.44 14.51 10.37
N ILE A 529 10.31 13.96 9.96
CA ILE A 529 10.21 12.77 9.11
C ILE A 529 9.38 13.17 7.89
N VAL A 530 9.93 12.92 6.71
CA VAL A 530 9.24 13.15 5.43
C VAL A 530 8.81 11.81 4.85
N ILE A 531 7.51 11.61 4.75
CA ILE A 531 6.91 10.39 4.20
C ILE A 531 6.53 10.64 2.73
N GLY A 532 7.07 9.83 1.82
CA GLY A 532 6.83 9.99 0.38
C GLY A 532 5.56 9.32 -0.16
N GLN A 533 4.85 8.54 0.65
CA GLN A 533 3.69 7.77 0.22
C GLN A 533 2.52 7.91 1.19
N GLU A 534 1.33 8.27 0.70
CA GLU A 534 0.13 8.44 1.53
C GLU A 534 -0.28 7.14 2.23
N SER A 535 -0.09 5.97 1.59
CA SER A 535 -0.37 4.67 2.20
C SER A 535 0.55 4.33 3.38
N ALA A 536 1.64 5.09 3.59
CA ALA A 536 2.58 4.90 4.69
C ALA A 536 2.24 5.75 5.92
N ILE A 537 1.11 6.47 5.93
CA ILE A 537 0.65 7.24 7.07
C ILE A 537 -0.86 7.08 7.28
N VAL A 538 -1.30 7.00 8.54
CA VAL A 538 -2.73 6.97 8.88
C VAL A 538 -3.02 7.86 10.09
N PRO A 539 -3.98 8.80 10.00
CA PRO A 539 -4.39 9.61 11.15
C PRO A 539 -5.23 8.77 12.13
N ALA A 540 -4.97 8.91 13.43
CA ALA A 540 -5.65 8.15 14.48
C ALA A 540 -6.38 9.04 15.49
N PHE A 541 -5.82 10.20 15.84
CA PHE A 541 -6.42 11.12 16.81
C PHE A 541 -6.28 12.58 16.40
N ILE A 542 -7.26 13.40 16.77
CA ILE A 542 -7.19 14.87 16.72
C ILE A 542 -7.23 15.39 18.15
N LEU A 543 -6.28 16.25 18.50
CA LEU A 543 -6.19 16.92 19.80
C LEU A 543 -6.43 18.42 19.54
N LYS A 544 -7.50 18.98 20.11
CA LYS A 544 -7.69 20.43 20.13
C LYS A 544 -6.81 21.01 21.24
N ILE A 545 -5.90 21.89 20.87
CA ILE A 545 -4.98 22.53 21.80
C ILE A 545 -5.63 23.82 22.34
N SER A 546 -5.40 24.13 23.62
CA SER A 546 -5.86 25.41 24.16
C SER A 546 -5.08 26.57 23.54
N PRO A 547 -5.73 27.65 23.08
CA PRO A 547 -5.05 28.86 22.59
C PRO A 547 -4.06 29.47 23.58
N SER A 548 -4.24 29.27 24.90
CA SER A 548 -3.31 29.77 25.92
C SER A 548 -1.94 29.10 25.86
N GLU A 549 -1.86 27.84 25.42
CA GLU A 549 -0.60 27.10 25.32
C GLU A 549 0.28 27.63 24.18
N ILE A 550 -0.33 28.10 23.09
CA ILE A 550 0.39 28.77 21.99
C ILE A 550 1.02 30.07 22.48
N LEU A 551 0.29 30.85 23.28
CA LEU A 551 0.79 32.12 23.82
C LEU A 551 1.96 31.89 24.79
N LYS A 552 1.90 30.86 25.65
CA LYS A 552 3.01 30.47 26.54
C LYS A 552 4.26 30.09 25.74
N LEU A 553 4.11 29.35 24.64
CA LEU A 553 5.22 29.00 23.75
C LEU A 553 5.78 30.19 22.99
N ALA A 554 4.94 31.09 22.48
CA ALA A 554 5.38 32.31 21.81
C ALA A 554 6.22 33.19 22.76
N GLN A 555 5.79 33.33 24.03
CA GLN A 555 6.54 34.06 25.06
C GLN A 555 7.86 33.37 25.43
N ASN A 556 7.88 32.04 25.54
CA ASN A 556 9.11 31.27 25.81
C ASN A 556 10.11 31.30 24.64
N ASN A 557 9.62 31.27 23.41
CA ASN A 557 10.46 31.40 22.22
C ASN A 557 11.02 32.83 22.10
N GLN A 558 10.22 33.86 22.36
CA GLN A 558 10.70 35.24 22.45
C GLN A 558 11.78 35.41 23.52
N ARG A 559 11.58 34.86 24.73
CA ARG A 559 12.59 34.87 25.81
C ARG A 559 13.87 34.15 25.42
N ARG A 560 13.79 32.98 24.77
CA ARG A 560 14.96 32.25 24.26
C ARG A 560 15.70 33.02 23.17
N SER A 561 15.01 33.71 22.27
CA SER A 561 15.67 34.60 21.29
C SER A 561 16.29 35.84 21.93
N VAL A 562 15.75 36.33 23.05
CA VAL A 562 16.35 37.44 23.82
C VAL A 562 17.57 36.98 24.62
N GLU A 563 17.53 35.81 25.27
CA GLU A 563 18.71 35.25 25.97
C GLU A 563 19.87 34.95 25.02
N VAL A 564 19.59 34.53 23.78
CA VAL A 564 20.62 34.33 22.74
C VAL A 564 21.20 35.65 22.22
N LEU A 565 20.49 36.77 22.36
CA LEU A 565 20.97 38.11 21.98
C LEU A 565 21.63 38.88 23.13
N VAL A 566 21.48 38.42 24.38
CA VAL A 566 22.00 39.09 25.58
C VAL A 566 23.15 38.30 26.24
N GLY A 567 23.48 37.11 25.72
CA GLY A 567 24.63 36.31 26.14
C GLY A 567 25.72 36.22 25.06
N GLU A 568 26.43 37.33 24.83
CA GLU A 568 27.82 37.34 24.35
C GLU A 568 28.73 37.86 25.47
#